data_AF-W9DVF0-F1
#
_entry.id   AF-W9DVF0-F1
#
_cell.length_a   1.000
_cell.length_b   1.000
_cell.length_c   1.000
_cell.angle_alpha   90.00
_cell.angle_beta   90.00
_cell.angle_gamma   90.00
#
_symmetry.space_group_name_H-M   'P 1'
#
loop_
_entity.id
_entity.type
_entity.pdbx_description
1 polymer ?
#
loop_
_entity_poly.entity_id
_entity_poly.type
_entity_poly.pdbx_seq_one_letter_code
_entity_poly.pdbx_strand_id
1 'polypeptide(L)'
;MSFLKQIWPVLAFYVLGDLLTTIIAMEMGAPELNPFLASGISLYGYPFLILYKLVVLAVLILVYRSCRSTSWWKISRYSLGALGLVLCCNNVSVIGGAL
;
A
#
# COMPACT_ATOMS: atom_id res chain seq x y z
N MET A 1 -3.35 -17.31 -16.20
CA MET A 1 -2.41 -16.56 -15.35
C MET A 1 -2.72 -16.77 -13.87
N SER A 2 -1.72 -17.09 -13.05
CA SER A 2 -1.84 -17.20 -11.59
C SER A 2 -2.22 -15.85 -10.95
N PHE A 3 -2.93 -15.88 -9.82
CA PHE A 3 -3.28 -14.70 -9.02
C PHE A 3 -2.06 -13.83 -8.71
N LEU A 4 -0.97 -14.44 -8.23
CA LEU A 4 0.27 -13.74 -7.86
C LEU A 4 0.86 -12.93 -9.03
N LYS A 5 0.82 -13.46 -10.25
CA LYS A 5 1.28 -12.73 -11.45
C LYS A 5 0.38 -11.53 -11.77
N GLN A 6 -0.91 -11.59 -11.45
CA GLN A 6 -1.86 -10.51 -11.75
C GLN A 6 -1.77 -9.35 -10.74
N ILE A 7 -1.38 -9.65 -9.49
CA ILE A 7 -1.25 -8.67 -8.41
C ILE A 7 0.19 -8.25 -8.14
N TRP A 8 1.16 -8.72 -8.92
CA TRP A 8 2.57 -8.36 -8.75
C TRP A 8 2.81 -6.85 -8.62
N PRO A 9 2.18 -5.97 -9.43
CA PRO A 9 2.32 -4.52 -9.24
C PRO A 9 1.79 -4.02 -7.89
N VAL A 10 0.71 -4.63 -7.37
CA VAL A 10 0.17 -4.31 -6.05
C VAL A 10 1.16 -4.73 -4.96
N LEU A 11 1.74 -5.92 -5.06
CA LEU A 11 2.75 -6.40 -4.10
C LEU A 11 4.00 -5.51 -4.13
N ALA A 12 4.49 -5.15 -5.31
CA ALA A 12 5.69 -4.35 -5.47
C ALA A 12 5.50 -2.91 -4.97
N PHE A 13 4.44 -2.22 -5.39
CA PHE A 13 4.28 -0.80 -5.09
C PHE A 13 3.42 -0.54 -3.85
N TYR A 14 2.23 -1.12 -3.76
CA TYR A 14 1.32 -0.83 -2.66
C TYR A 14 1.74 -1.48 -1.33
N VAL A 15 2.40 -2.63 -1.39
CA VAL A 15 2.83 -3.36 -0.18
C VAL A 15 4.29 -3.05 0.15
N LEU A 16 5.23 -3.48 -0.70
CA LEU A 16 6.66 -3.35 -0.38
C LEU A 16 7.16 -1.91 -0.51
N GLY A 17 6.94 -1.29 -1.66
CA GLY A 17 7.42 0.07 -1.93
C GLY A 17 6.85 1.08 -0.95
N ASP A 18 5.53 1.14 -0.82
CA ASP A 18 4.88 2.10 0.06
C ASP A 18 5.33 1.90 1.51
N LEU A 19 5.34 0.65 2.02
CA LEU A 19 5.77 0.36 3.39
C LEU A 19 7.22 0.76 3.66
N LEU A 20 8.14 0.44 2.74
CA LEU A 20 9.55 0.84 2.88
C LEU A 20 9.68 2.35 2.88
N THR A 21 9.01 3.03 1.95
CA THR A 21 9.13 4.48 1.83
C THR A 21 8.45 5.23 2.97
N THR A 22 7.35 4.74 3.53
CA THR A 22 6.73 5.29 4.75
C THR A 22 7.66 5.13 5.94
N ILE A 23 8.27 3.95 6.14
CA ILE A 23 9.20 3.72 7.26
C ILE A 23 10.42 4.64 7.14
N ILE A 24 11.03 4.73 5.95
CA ILE A 24 12.18 5.62 5.72
C ILE A 24 11.80 7.08 5.99
N ALA A 25 10.65 7.54 5.49
CA ALA A 25 10.19 8.92 5.72
C ALA A 25 10.00 9.21 7.21
N MET A 26 9.40 8.29 7.97
CA MET A 26 9.20 8.44 9.41
C MET A 26 10.52 8.44 10.19
N GLU A 27 11.47 7.58 9.84
CA GLU A 27 12.82 7.56 10.44
C GLU A 27 13.58 8.87 10.15
N MET A 28 13.27 9.55 9.04
CA MET A 28 13.79 10.87 8.71
C MET A 28 13.03 12.03 9.38
N GLY A 29 12.06 11.73 10.23
CA GLY A 29 11.29 12.72 10.99
C GLY A 29 10.06 13.29 10.26
N ALA A 30 9.70 12.75 9.09
CA ALA A 30 8.48 13.14 8.40
C ALA A 30 7.26 12.40 9.01
N PRO A 31 6.23 13.12 9.48
CA PRO A 31 5.05 12.48 10.08
C PRO A 31 4.18 11.79 9.03
N GLU A 32 3.54 10.68 9.41
CA GLU A 32 2.48 10.05 8.63
C GLU A 32 1.23 10.96 8.66
N LEU A 33 0.78 11.41 7.49
CA LEU A 33 -0.33 12.37 7.36
C LEU A 33 -1.70 11.70 7.35
N ASN A 34 -1.77 10.39 7.11
CA ASN A 34 -3.02 9.67 7.20
C ASN A 34 -3.42 9.50 8.69
N PRO A 35 -4.51 10.12 9.16
CA PRO A 35 -4.86 10.13 10.58
C PRO A 35 -5.13 8.73 11.14
N PHE A 36 -5.64 7.80 10.31
CA PHE A 36 -5.85 6.42 10.72
C PHE A 36 -4.52 5.67 10.90
N LEU A 37 -3.59 5.83 9.96
CA LEU A 37 -2.27 5.21 10.07
C LEU A 37 -1.47 5.84 11.21
N ALA A 38 -1.47 7.16 11.34
CA ALA A 38 -0.81 7.87 12.43
C ALA A 38 -1.32 7.40 13.81
N SER A 39 -2.64 7.26 13.98
CA SER A 39 -3.23 6.77 15.22
C SER A 39 -2.88 5.30 15.50
N GLY A 40 -2.83 4.46 14.47
CA GLY A 40 -2.44 3.07 14.65
C GLY A 40 -0.95 2.91 14.97
N ILE A 41 -0.09 3.71 14.34
CA ILE A 41 1.36 3.73 14.62
C ILE A 41 1.63 4.24 16.04
N SER A 42 0.91 5.26 16.51
CA SER A 42 1.09 5.75 17.89
C SER A 42 0.69 4.73 18.96
N LEU A 43 -0.29 3.86 18.65
CA LEU A 43 -0.78 2.82 19.57
C LEU A 43 0.01 1.51 19.49
N TYR A 44 0.41 1.09 18.29
CA TYR A 44 0.96 -0.25 18.03
C TYR A 44 2.33 -0.26 17.35
N GLY A 45 2.90 0.91 17.06
CA GLY A 45 4.16 1.06 16.35
C GLY A 45 4.10 0.70 14.87
N TYR A 46 5.28 0.58 14.24
CA TYR A 46 5.40 0.21 12.82
C TYR A 46 4.77 -1.12 12.40
N PRO A 47 4.64 -2.16 13.26
CA PRO A 47 3.91 -3.37 12.89
C PRO A 47 2.46 -3.12 12.45
N PHE A 48 1.85 -2.00 12.87
CA PHE A 48 0.52 -1.59 12.41
C PHE A 48 0.46 -1.38 10.89
N LEU A 49 1.51 -0.82 10.29
CA LEU A 49 1.60 -0.63 8.84
C LEU A 49 1.53 -1.96 8.10
N ILE A 50 2.25 -2.97 8.59
CA ILE A 50 2.23 -4.33 8.02
C ILE A 50 0.82 -4.92 8.12
N LEU A 51 0.20 -4.83 9.30
CA LEU A 51 -1.15 -5.34 9.53
C LEU A 51 -2.16 -4.69 8.58
N TYR A 52 -2.11 -3.37 8.41
CA TYR A 52 -2.97 -2.63 7.50
C TYR A 52 -2.85 -3.14 6.05
N LYS A 53 -1.62 -3.36 5.57
CA LYS A 53 -1.39 -3.90 4.22
C LYS A 53 -1.92 -5.34 4.06
N LEU A 54 -1.76 -6.17 5.09
CA LEU A 54 -2.30 -7.54 5.09
C LEU A 54 -3.82 -7.56 5.01
N VAL A 55 -4.50 -6.66 5.72
CA VAL A 55 -5.97 -6.53 5.62
C VAL A 55 -6.39 -6.15 4.21
N VAL A 56 -5.70 -5.18 3.58
CA VAL A 56 -6.00 -4.79 2.19
C VAL A 56 -5.76 -5.95 1.21
N LEU A 57 -4.69 -6.74 1.39
CA LEU A 57 -4.44 -7.94 0.60
C LEU A 57 -5.53 -9.01 0.80
N ALA A 58 -6.00 -9.21 2.03
CA ALA A 58 -7.08 -10.14 2.33
C ALA A 58 -8.37 -9.72 1.61
N VAL A 59 -8.72 -8.43 1.65
CA VAL A 59 -9.86 -7.88 0.90
C VAL A 59 -9.67 -8.09 -0.60
N LEU A 60 -8.46 -7.85 -1.14
CA LEU A 60 -8.18 -8.06 -2.56
C LEU A 60 -8.35 -9.53 -2.98
N ILE A 61 -7.97 -10.47 -2.11
CA ILE A 61 -8.20 -11.91 -2.33
C ILE A 61 -9.71 -12.21 -2.35
N LEU A 62 -10.51 -11.64 -1.45
CA LEU A 62 -11.96 -11.82 -1.45
C LEU A 62 -12.61 -11.27 -2.73
N VAL A 63 -12.17 -10.09 -3.17
CA VAL A 63 -12.61 -9.49 -4.46
C VAL A 63 -12.20 -10.37 -5.63
N TYR A 64 -10.99 -10.92 -5.62
CA TYR A 64 -10.54 -11.86 -6.65
C TYR A 64 -11.45 -13.09 -6.71
N ARG A 65 -11.77 -13.70 -5.56
CA ARG A 65 -12.61 -14.90 -5.51
C ARG A 65 -14.05 -14.62 -5.99
N SER A 66 -14.57 -13.43 -5.69
CA SER A 66 -15.97 -13.07 -6.00
C SER A 66 -16.17 -12.54 -7.41
N CYS A 67 -15.18 -11.81 -7.95
CA CYS A 67 -15.35 -11.00 -9.16
C CYS A 67 -14.31 -11.29 -10.25
N ARG A 68 -13.59 -12.43 -10.19
CA ARG A 68 -12.45 -12.75 -11.07
C ARG A 68 -12.67 -12.48 -12.56
N SER A 69 -13.85 -12.82 -13.09
CA SER A 69 -14.16 -12.73 -14.52
C SER A 69 -14.70 -11.36 -14.96
N THR A 70 -14.87 -10.43 -14.02
CA THR A 70 -15.48 -9.12 -14.30
C THR A 70 -14.43 -8.06 -14.58
N SER A 71 -14.84 -6.98 -15.25
CA SER A 71 -14.02 -5.77 -15.38
C SER A 71 -13.65 -5.16 -14.03
N TRP A 72 -14.48 -5.36 -12.99
CA TRP A 72 -14.22 -4.89 -11.63
C TRP A 72 -12.92 -5.44 -11.05
N TRP A 73 -12.60 -6.73 -11.28
CA TRP A 73 -11.32 -7.28 -10.85
C TRP A 73 -10.12 -6.57 -11.49
N LYS A 74 -10.21 -6.28 -12.80
CA LYS A 74 -9.17 -5.55 -13.51
C LYS A 74 -9.01 -4.14 -12.96
N ILE A 75 -10.11 -3.43 -12.76
CA ILE A 75 -10.10 -2.07 -12.19
C ILE A 75 -9.46 -2.10 -10.80
N SER A 76 -9.95 -2.94 -9.89
CA SER A 76 -9.43 -3.00 -8.51
C SER A 76 -7.93 -3.24 -8.43
N ARG A 77 -7.38 -4.21 -9.19
CA ARG A 77 -5.93 -4.51 -9.14
C ARG A 77 -5.08 -3.41 -9.76
N TYR A 78 -5.53 -2.79 -10.86
CA TYR A 78 -4.79 -1.69 -11.49
C TYR A 78 -4.87 -0.41 -10.66
N SER A 79 -6.04 -0.07 -10.13
CA SER A 79 -6.23 1.07 -9.23
C SER A 79 -5.38 0.94 -7.96
N LEU A 80 -5.34 -0.24 -7.33
CA LEU A 80 -4.48 -0.46 -6.16
C LEU A 80 -2.98 -0.38 -6.52
N GLY A 81 -2.57 -0.94 -7.66
CA GLY A 81 -1.19 -0.83 -8.12
C GLY A 81 -0.77 0.61 -8.41
N ALA A 82 -1.63 1.37 -9.10
CA ALA A 82 -1.41 2.78 -9.40
C ALA A 82 -1.37 3.64 -8.12
N LEU A 83 -2.32 3.41 -7.20
CA LEU A 83 -2.34 4.09 -5.91
C LEU A 83 -1.08 3.79 -5.10
N GLY A 84 -0.62 2.54 -5.07
CA GLY A 84 0.66 2.18 -4.46
C GLY A 84 1.84 2.94 -5.07
N LEU A 85 1.88 3.08 -6.39
CA LEU A 85 2.93 3.84 -7.07
C LEU A 85 2.88 5.33 -6.70
N VAL A 86 1.69 5.93 -6.67
CA VAL A 86 1.51 7.34 -6.26
C VAL A 86 1.98 7.54 -4.82
N LEU A 87 1.63 6.64 -3.91
CA LEU A 87 2.07 6.72 -2.51
C LEU A 87 3.58 6.59 -2.38
N CYS A 88 4.21 5.64 -3.09
CA CYS A 88 5.67 5.54 -3.16
C CYS A 88 6.29 6.86 -3.65
N CYS A 89 5.79 7.42 -4.76
CA CYS A 89 6.31 8.68 -5.29
C CYS A 89 6.16 9.82 -4.28
N ASN A 90 5.02 9.91 -3.61
CA ASN A 90 4.79 10.91 -2.58
C ASN A 90 5.79 10.78 -1.41
N ASN A 91 5.96 9.58 -0.88
CA ASN A 91 6.90 9.33 0.22
C ASN A 91 8.35 9.58 -0.22
N VAL A 92 8.73 9.20 -1.44
CA VAL A 92 10.06 9.50 -2.00
C VAL A 92 10.28 11.00 -2.17
N SER A 93 9.26 11.75 -2.60
CA SER A 93 9.35 13.22 -2.70
C SER A 93 9.59 13.87 -1.33
N VAL A 94 8.91 13.38 -0.28
CA VAL A 94 9.13 13.81 1.10
C VAL A 94 10.54 13.47 1.56
N ILE A 95 11.01 12.24 1.32
CA ILE A 95 12.38 11.80 1.64
C ILE A 95 13.44 12.64 0.91
N GLY A 96 13.19 12.96 -0.36
CA GLY A 96 14.10 13.73 -1.21
C GLY A 96 14.11 15.22 -0.93
N GLY A 97 13.30 15.71 0.02
CA GLY A 97 13.17 17.14 0.34
C GLY A 97 12.52 17.97 -0.77
N ALA A 98 11.74 17.33 -1.65
CA ALA A 98 11.02 17.99 -2.73
C ALA A 98 9.64 18.53 -2.30
N LEU A 99 9.20 18.19 -1.08
CA LEU A 99 7.96 18.61 -0.42
C LEU A 99 8.22 18.92 1.05
#